data_AF-A0A4S8VHM5-F1
#
_entry.id   AF-A0A4S8VHM5-F1
#
_cell.length_a   1.000
_cell.length_b   1.000
_cell.length_c   1.000
_cell.angle_alpha   90.00
_cell.angle_beta   90.00
_cell.angle_gamma   90.00
#
_symmetry.space_group_name_H-M   'P 1'
#
loop_
_entity.id
_entity.type
_entity.pdbx_description
1 polymer ?
#
loop_
_entity_poly.entity_id
_entity_poly.type
_entity_poly.pdbx_seq_one_letter_code
_entity_poly.pdbx_strand_id
1 'polypeptide(L)'
;DFNFEPSNVDRSTWDIIERLGGCKDLLQTTLYFRQHADNLEKCRTDIQSGKQTAALTLLLVLLPNLQRLRYARAQETDMALLSSIFTSSVASGVNSEVLSKLHTVETYHLDSEGRTWINMLLLFAELPSVRTLKGAHTGRSEDIDSIPGWKGHISHLQKLELSAGTIEPEDMESMLLPLQGLTDFRYHHACCGNTFEAQIFVDVLATTMGDQLEVLSLTNDEEDSDMTTRIASFKAFKVFQHAAY
;
A
#
# COMPACT_ATOMS: atom_id res chain seq x y z
N ASP A 1 -1.68 -8.22 -14.87
CA ASP A 1 -0.50 -7.99 -14.01
C ASP A 1 0.37 -6.92 -14.63
N PHE A 2 0.91 -6.00 -13.82
CA PHE A 2 1.79 -4.92 -14.25
C PHE A 2 2.90 -4.71 -13.22
N ASN A 3 4.14 -4.56 -13.68
CA ASN A 3 5.29 -4.21 -12.85
C ASN A 3 5.73 -2.79 -13.21
N PHE A 4 5.73 -1.88 -12.24
CA PHE A 4 6.28 -0.54 -12.37
C PHE A 4 7.64 -0.48 -11.68
N GLU A 5 8.67 -0.04 -12.40
CA GLU A 5 9.99 0.24 -11.84
C GLU A 5 10.33 1.68 -12.19
N PRO A 6 10.53 2.57 -11.21
CA PRO A 6 10.85 3.97 -11.48
C PRO A 6 12.18 4.14 -12.22
N SER A 7 13.13 3.22 -12.01
CA SER A 7 14.38 3.13 -12.78
C SER A 7 14.15 2.74 -14.25
N ASN A 8 13.00 2.13 -14.57
CA ASN A 8 12.58 1.80 -15.94
C ASN A 8 11.68 2.88 -16.55
N VAL A 9 11.45 4.01 -15.88
CA VAL A 9 10.98 5.23 -16.55
C VAL A 9 12.17 5.81 -17.31
N ASP A 10 12.54 5.13 -18.38
CA ASP A 10 13.60 5.52 -19.29
C ASP A 10 13.13 6.66 -20.20
N ARG A 11 14.06 7.14 -21.04
CA ARG A 11 13.76 8.19 -22.02
C ARG A 11 12.59 7.81 -22.94
N SER A 12 12.27 6.51 -23.13
CA SER A 12 11.17 6.06 -24.00
C SER A 12 9.79 6.15 -23.34
N THR A 13 9.69 5.92 -22.02
CA THR A 13 8.49 6.23 -21.24
C THR A 13 8.28 7.75 -21.18
N TRP A 14 9.37 8.50 -21.01
CA TRP A 14 9.40 9.95 -21.17
C TRP A 14 9.01 10.39 -22.59
N ASP A 15 9.45 9.71 -23.65
CA ASP A 15 9.11 10.03 -25.03
C ASP A 15 7.64 9.72 -25.34
N ILE A 16 7.05 8.69 -24.72
CA ILE A 16 5.60 8.43 -24.80
C ILE A 16 4.85 9.57 -24.10
N ILE A 17 5.30 10.02 -22.94
CA ILE A 17 4.73 11.15 -22.18
C ILE A 17 4.98 12.51 -22.87
N GLU A 18 6.11 12.72 -23.55
CA GLU A 18 6.41 13.90 -24.36
C GLU A 18 5.59 13.89 -25.67
N ARG A 19 5.44 12.73 -26.32
CA ARG A 19 4.50 12.54 -27.45
C ARG A 19 3.05 12.74 -27.01
N LEU A 20 2.74 12.55 -25.73
CA LEU A 20 1.49 12.99 -25.08
C LEU A 20 1.41 14.52 -24.88
N GLY A 21 2.10 15.31 -25.71
CA GLY A 21 1.68 16.67 -26.08
C GLY A 21 0.20 16.79 -26.52
N GLY A 22 -0.54 15.68 -26.60
CA GLY A 22 -1.99 15.55 -26.67
C GLY A 22 -2.68 15.16 -25.34
N CYS A 23 -2.56 15.95 -24.27
CA CYS A 23 -3.45 15.83 -23.09
C CYS A 23 -4.95 15.83 -23.50
N LYS A 24 -5.30 16.47 -24.63
CA LYS A 24 -6.64 16.43 -25.23
C LYS A 24 -7.13 15.02 -25.57
N ASP A 25 -6.27 14.14 -26.07
CA ASP A 25 -6.67 12.79 -26.46
C ASP A 25 -6.84 11.90 -25.21
N LEU A 26 -5.99 12.08 -24.19
CA LEU A 26 -6.13 11.44 -22.87
C LEU A 26 -7.39 11.87 -22.11
N LEU A 27 -7.74 13.16 -22.19
CA LEU A 27 -9.04 13.66 -21.74
C LEU A 27 -10.14 12.89 -22.48
N GLN A 28 -10.05 12.74 -23.80
CA GLN A 28 -11.10 12.02 -24.55
C GLN A 28 -11.17 10.52 -24.28
N THR A 29 -10.07 9.82 -23.99
CA THR A 29 -10.08 8.36 -23.81
C THR A 29 -10.47 7.91 -22.41
N THR A 30 -10.25 8.73 -21.37
CA THR A 30 -10.42 8.32 -19.97
C THR A 30 -11.47 9.19 -19.28
N LEU A 31 -12.57 8.58 -18.84
CA LEU A 31 -13.70 9.29 -18.20
C LEU A 31 -13.25 10.13 -16.99
N TYR A 32 -12.32 9.61 -16.18
CA TYR A 32 -11.76 10.30 -15.02
C TYR A 32 -11.15 11.65 -15.38
N PHE A 33 -10.22 11.70 -16.35
CA PHE A 33 -9.57 12.95 -16.69
C PHE A 33 -10.50 13.95 -17.40
N ARG A 34 -11.58 13.50 -18.07
CA ARG A 34 -12.64 14.43 -18.55
C ARG A 34 -13.28 15.22 -17.42
N GLN A 35 -13.47 14.56 -16.27
CA GLN A 35 -14.10 15.14 -15.10
C GLN A 35 -13.10 15.89 -14.20
N HIS A 36 -11.81 15.56 -14.31
CA HIS A 36 -10.73 16.08 -13.48
C HIS A 36 -9.55 16.60 -14.31
N ALA A 37 -9.81 17.56 -15.20
CA ALA A 37 -8.79 18.10 -16.11
C ALA A 37 -7.60 18.75 -15.37
N ASP A 38 -7.85 19.40 -14.24
CA ASP A 38 -6.79 20.01 -13.41
C ASP A 38 -5.82 18.97 -12.84
N ASN A 39 -6.31 17.77 -12.51
CA ASN A 39 -5.47 16.67 -12.03
C ASN A 39 -4.54 16.15 -13.14
N LEU A 40 -4.99 16.17 -14.40
CA LEU A 40 -4.14 15.82 -15.54
C LEU A 40 -3.01 16.83 -15.77
N GLU A 41 -3.31 18.13 -15.66
CA GLU A 41 -2.31 19.19 -15.81
C GLU A 41 -1.30 19.17 -14.66
N LYS A 42 -1.77 18.87 -13.43
CA LYS A 42 -0.89 18.62 -12.29
C LYS A 42 0.00 17.39 -12.51
N CYS A 43 -0.58 16.25 -12.95
CA CYS A 43 0.20 15.06 -13.32
C CYS A 43 1.32 15.45 -14.28
N ARG A 44 1.00 16.18 -15.35
CA ARG A 44 1.97 16.62 -16.36
C ARG A 44 3.10 17.46 -15.77
N THR A 45 2.78 18.47 -14.97
CA THR A 45 3.77 19.38 -14.37
C THR A 45 4.70 18.64 -13.42
N ASP A 46 4.13 17.78 -12.57
CA ASP A 46 4.86 16.97 -11.60
C ASP A 46 5.77 15.96 -12.30
N ILE A 47 5.24 15.28 -13.32
CA ILE A 47 5.97 14.40 -14.23
C ILE A 47 7.17 15.17 -14.84
N GLN A 48 6.95 16.32 -15.50
CA GLN A 48 8.05 17.11 -16.09
C GLN A 48 9.11 17.57 -15.07
N SER A 49 8.73 17.66 -13.80
CA SER A 49 9.63 17.98 -12.69
C SER A 49 10.38 16.76 -12.13
N GLY A 50 10.22 15.58 -12.74
CA GLY A 50 10.86 14.33 -12.36
C GLY A 50 10.07 13.51 -11.33
N LYS A 51 8.82 13.89 -11.01
CA LYS A 51 8.05 13.21 -9.97
C LYS A 51 7.51 11.85 -10.43
N GLN A 52 7.93 10.81 -9.73
CA GLN A 52 7.62 9.41 -10.05
C GLN A 52 6.19 9.04 -9.62
N THR A 53 5.70 9.61 -8.52
CA THR A 53 4.34 9.35 -8.04
C THR A 53 3.29 9.86 -9.01
N ALA A 54 3.55 10.96 -9.72
CA ALA A 54 2.66 11.49 -10.74
C ALA A 54 2.62 10.59 -12.00
N ALA A 55 3.75 10.02 -12.41
CA ALA A 55 3.80 9.04 -13.51
C ALA A 55 3.05 7.76 -13.15
N LEU A 56 3.25 7.22 -11.95
CA LEU A 56 2.49 6.08 -11.43
C LEU A 56 1.00 6.38 -11.42
N THR A 57 0.61 7.56 -10.92
CA THR A 57 -0.79 7.99 -10.86
C THR A 57 -1.43 8.02 -12.26
N LEU A 58 -0.74 8.61 -13.24
CA LEU A 58 -1.21 8.65 -14.63
C LEU A 58 -1.41 7.23 -15.20
N LEU A 59 -0.44 6.34 -15.00
CA LEU A 59 -0.52 4.95 -15.47
C LEU A 59 -1.69 4.19 -14.84
N LEU A 60 -1.93 4.39 -13.54
CA LEU A 60 -3.03 3.73 -12.83
C LEU A 60 -4.42 4.13 -13.38
N VAL A 61 -4.59 5.40 -13.75
CA VAL A 61 -5.84 5.87 -14.39
C VAL A 61 -6.01 5.27 -15.80
N LEU A 62 -4.92 5.04 -16.53
CA LEU A 62 -4.95 4.53 -17.90
C LEU A 62 -5.08 3.02 -18.02
N LEU A 63 -4.96 2.28 -16.90
CA LEU A 63 -5.05 0.82 -16.88
C LEU A 63 -6.30 0.35 -16.11
N PRO A 64 -7.53 0.59 -16.62
CA PRO A 64 -8.77 0.30 -15.90
C PRO A 64 -9.01 -1.19 -15.64
N ASN A 65 -8.36 -2.06 -16.41
CA ASN A 65 -8.43 -3.51 -16.25
C ASN A 65 -7.31 -4.10 -15.39
N LEU A 66 -6.49 -3.25 -14.75
CA LEU A 66 -5.38 -3.70 -13.93
C LEU A 66 -5.89 -4.49 -12.72
N GLN A 67 -5.44 -5.74 -12.59
CA GLN A 67 -5.80 -6.61 -11.46
C GLN A 67 -4.72 -6.73 -10.39
N ARG A 68 -3.45 -6.67 -10.81
CA ARG A 68 -2.30 -6.76 -9.93
C ARG A 68 -1.29 -5.70 -10.31
N LEU A 69 -0.96 -4.85 -9.35
CA LEU A 69 0.10 -3.86 -9.42
C LEU A 69 1.28 -4.35 -8.59
N ARG A 70 2.45 -4.46 -9.19
CA ARG A 70 3.71 -4.57 -8.47
C ARG A 70 4.48 -3.29 -8.76
N TYR A 71 4.93 -2.56 -7.76
CA TYR A 71 5.73 -1.35 -8.01
C TYR A 71 6.92 -1.23 -7.08
N ALA A 72 8.06 -0.86 -7.66
CA ALA A 72 9.23 -0.47 -6.89
C ALA A 72 9.10 1.00 -6.49
N ARG A 73 9.57 1.33 -5.28
CA ARG A 73 9.98 2.65 -4.80
C ARG A 73 9.10 3.84 -5.22
N ALA A 74 8.49 4.50 -4.24
CA ALA A 74 8.14 5.91 -4.37
C ALA A 74 8.80 6.63 -3.19
N GLN A 75 9.91 7.31 -3.50
CA GLN A 75 10.63 8.13 -2.52
C GLN A 75 9.94 9.45 -2.23
N GLU A 76 8.94 9.79 -3.03
CA GLU A 76 8.26 11.06 -2.93
C GLU A 76 7.13 10.96 -1.93
N THR A 77 7.16 11.84 -0.94
CA THR A 77 6.13 12.03 0.07
C THR A 77 4.89 12.73 -0.47
N ASP A 78 4.89 13.16 -1.74
CA ASP A 78 3.74 13.82 -2.38
C ASP A 78 2.67 12.79 -2.78
N MET A 79 1.94 12.36 -1.75
CA MET A 79 0.80 11.46 -1.84
C MET A 79 -0.49 12.20 -2.20
N ALA A 80 -0.48 13.54 -2.23
CA ALA A 80 -1.69 14.35 -2.36
C ALA A 80 -2.42 14.10 -3.68
N LEU A 81 -1.67 13.91 -4.77
CA LEU A 81 -2.24 13.62 -6.08
C LEU A 81 -2.87 12.22 -6.13
N LEU A 82 -2.14 11.18 -5.69
CA LEU A 82 -2.63 9.81 -5.65
C LEU A 82 -3.85 9.67 -4.72
N SER A 83 -3.79 10.31 -3.56
CA SER A 83 -4.89 10.33 -2.59
C SER A 83 -6.12 11.05 -3.14
N SER A 84 -5.95 12.19 -3.84
CA SER A 84 -7.06 12.87 -4.52
C SER A 84 -7.80 11.94 -5.51
N ILE A 85 -7.07 11.09 -6.25
CA ILE A 85 -7.66 10.12 -7.17
C ILE A 85 -8.46 9.05 -6.42
N PHE A 86 -7.94 8.56 -5.29
CA PHE A 86 -8.62 7.51 -4.53
C PHE A 86 -9.85 8.07 -3.81
N THR A 87 -9.73 9.22 -3.14
CA THR A 87 -10.88 9.88 -2.50
C THR A 87 -11.96 10.23 -3.52
N SER A 88 -11.60 10.73 -4.71
CA SER A 88 -12.59 10.96 -5.79
C SER A 88 -13.22 9.67 -6.30
N SER A 89 -12.46 8.57 -6.39
CA SER A 89 -12.98 7.25 -6.78
C SER A 89 -13.91 6.63 -5.73
N VAL A 90 -13.65 6.87 -4.45
CA VAL A 90 -14.45 6.37 -3.32
C VAL A 90 -15.70 7.23 -3.08
N ALA A 91 -15.59 8.56 -3.13
CA ALA A 91 -16.67 9.48 -2.79
C ALA A 91 -17.72 9.66 -3.89
N SER A 92 -17.38 9.37 -5.15
CA SER A 92 -18.25 9.77 -6.27
C SER A 92 -19.48 8.89 -6.49
N GLY A 93 -19.56 7.66 -5.95
CA GLY A 93 -20.71 6.76 -6.18
C GLY A 93 -21.04 6.49 -7.67
N VAL A 94 -20.20 6.98 -8.57
CA VAL A 94 -20.31 6.94 -10.02
C VAL A 94 -19.13 6.09 -10.46
N ASN A 95 -19.40 4.85 -10.87
CA ASN A 95 -18.50 3.93 -11.58
C ASN A 95 -17.08 4.50 -11.83
N SER A 96 -16.22 4.52 -10.80
CA SER A 96 -14.81 4.79 -11.04
C SER A 96 -14.26 3.49 -11.61
N GLU A 97 -14.32 3.35 -12.94
CA GLU A 97 -13.67 2.23 -13.64
C GLU A 97 -12.18 2.16 -13.30
N VAL A 98 -11.59 3.30 -12.92
CA VAL A 98 -10.21 3.45 -12.48
C VAL A 98 -9.95 2.54 -11.28
N LEU A 99 -9.08 1.55 -11.50
CA LEU A 99 -8.66 0.57 -10.50
C LEU A 99 -9.79 -0.26 -9.85
N SER A 100 -11.01 -0.22 -10.41
CA SER A 100 -12.15 -1.04 -9.97
C SER A 100 -11.87 -2.55 -10.01
N LYS A 101 -10.89 -2.96 -10.81
CA LYS A 101 -10.44 -4.34 -10.93
C LYS A 101 -9.14 -4.63 -10.20
N LEU A 102 -8.53 -3.66 -9.51
CA LEU A 102 -7.26 -3.86 -8.80
C LEU A 102 -7.51 -4.66 -7.52
N HIS A 103 -6.98 -5.87 -7.45
CA HIS A 103 -7.17 -6.78 -6.31
C HIS A 103 -5.90 -6.93 -5.46
N THR A 104 -4.72 -6.85 -6.09
CA THR A 104 -3.45 -7.08 -5.43
C THR A 104 -2.50 -5.92 -5.70
N VAL A 105 -1.93 -5.36 -4.64
CA VAL A 105 -0.85 -4.38 -4.72
C VAL A 105 0.35 -4.92 -3.95
N GLU A 106 1.51 -4.86 -4.57
CA GLU A 106 2.77 -5.33 -4.00
C GLU A 106 3.86 -4.28 -4.21
N THR A 107 4.60 -3.99 -3.16
CA THR A 107 5.84 -3.21 -3.25
C THR A 107 7.03 -4.13 -3.14
N TYR A 108 8.07 -3.82 -3.90
CA TYR A 108 9.35 -4.52 -3.83
C TYR A 108 10.50 -3.52 -3.91
N HIS A 109 11.67 -3.99 -3.54
CA HIS A 109 12.90 -3.19 -3.50
C HIS A 109 13.85 -3.66 -4.58
N LEU A 110 14.55 -2.69 -5.19
CA LEU A 110 15.61 -2.94 -6.17
C LEU A 110 17.01 -2.89 -5.53
N ASP A 111 17.13 -2.30 -4.35
CA ASP A 111 18.37 -2.15 -3.59
C ASP A 111 18.12 -2.31 -2.07
N SER A 112 19.20 -2.39 -1.28
CA SER A 112 19.17 -2.64 0.17
C SER A 112 18.90 -1.40 1.03
N GLU A 113 18.77 -0.21 0.43
CA GLU A 113 18.72 1.06 1.17
C GLU A 113 17.37 1.79 1.06
N GLY A 114 16.49 1.38 0.13
CA GLY A 114 15.16 1.97 -0.01
C GLY A 114 14.11 1.38 0.93
N ARG A 115 13.17 2.23 1.39
CA ARG A 115 11.95 1.82 2.14
C ARG A 115 10.72 2.37 1.45
N THR A 116 9.63 1.59 1.40
CA THR A 116 8.30 2.14 1.08
C THR A 116 7.61 2.48 2.38
N TRP A 117 7.16 3.73 2.53
CA TRP A 117 6.43 4.15 3.72
C TRP A 117 5.08 3.43 3.81
N ILE A 118 4.74 2.95 5.00
CA ILE A 118 3.52 2.16 5.21
C ILE A 118 2.26 2.92 4.79
N ASN A 119 2.18 4.23 5.03
CA ASN A 119 1.04 5.05 4.64
C ASN A 119 0.77 5.05 3.13
N MET A 120 1.83 4.97 2.31
CA MET A 120 1.69 4.86 0.86
C MET A 120 1.07 3.53 0.44
N LEU A 121 1.50 2.42 1.05
CA LEU A 121 0.93 1.11 0.77
C LEU A 121 -0.54 1.05 1.22
N LEU A 122 -0.82 1.55 2.43
CA LEU A 122 -2.13 1.56 3.04
C LEU A 122 -3.14 2.44 2.29
N LEU A 123 -2.70 3.47 1.57
CA LEU A 123 -3.57 4.27 0.71
C LEU A 123 -4.36 3.39 -0.28
N PHE A 124 -3.76 2.30 -0.80
CA PHE A 124 -4.45 1.37 -1.70
C PHE A 124 -5.56 0.57 -1.02
N ALA A 125 -5.58 0.46 0.32
CA ALA A 125 -6.67 -0.16 1.05
C ALA A 125 -7.94 0.69 1.07
N GLU A 126 -7.91 1.96 0.63
CA GLU A 126 -9.13 2.74 0.42
C GLU A 126 -9.95 2.26 -0.78
N LEU A 127 -9.33 1.54 -1.73
CA LEU A 127 -9.98 1.08 -2.95
C LEU A 127 -10.82 -0.18 -2.69
N PRO A 128 -12.16 -0.15 -2.85
CA PRO A 128 -13.05 -1.26 -2.50
C PRO A 128 -12.80 -2.58 -3.23
N SER A 129 -12.01 -2.56 -4.31
CA SER A 129 -11.59 -3.72 -5.10
C SER A 129 -10.35 -4.44 -4.54
N VAL A 130 -9.52 -3.76 -3.76
CA VAL A 130 -8.25 -4.30 -3.27
C VAL A 130 -8.51 -5.31 -2.16
N ARG A 131 -7.94 -6.50 -2.32
CA ARG A 131 -8.09 -7.62 -1.36
C ARG A 131 -6.77 -7.96 -0.69
N THR A 132 -5.65 -7.64 -1.33
CA THR A 132 -4.32 -8.02 -0.87
C THR A 132 -3.33 -6.89 -1.02
N LEU A 133 -2.67 -6.53 0.08
CA LEU A 133 -1.51 -5.64 0.11
C LEU A 133 -0.28 -6.42 0.54
N LYS A 134 0.83 -6.16 -0.15
CA LYS A 134 2.13 -6.72 0.16
C LYS A 134 3.19 -5.62 0.20
N GLY A 135 3.87 -5.48 1.31
CA GLY A 135 4.96 -4.52 1.50
C GLY A 135 6.28 -5.24 1.75
N ALA A 136 7.24 -5.13 0.86
CA ALA A 136 8.64 -5.44 1.18
C ALA A 136 9.31 -4.20 1.82
N HIS A 137 10.37 -4.40 2.64
CA HIS A 137 11.13 -3.38 3.39
C HIS A 137 10.34 -2.11 3.75
N THR A 138 9.19 -2.30 4.38
CA THR A 138 8.24 -1.23 4.68
C THR A 138 8.73 -0.41 5.86
N GLY A 139 8.76 0.91 5.70
CA GLY A 139 9.16 1.88 6.72
C GLY A 139 7.98 2.44 7.50
N ARG A 140 8.23 2.84 8.74
CA ARG A 140 7.25 3.55 9.60
C ARG A 140 6.92 4.92 9.02
N SER A 141 5.67 5.34 9.06
CA SER A 141 5.27 6.72 8.78
C SER A 141 4.80 7.38 10.08
N GLU A 142 5.28 8.59 10.38
CA GLU A 142 4.79 9.39 11.52
C GLU A 142 3.33 9.87 11.31
N ASP A 143 2.84 9.80 10.07
CA ASP A 143 1.58 10.39 9.63
C ASP A 143 0.58 9.33 9.12
N ILE A 144 0.49 8.15 9.74
CA ILE A 144 -0.52 7.14 9.36
C ILE A 144 -1.94 7.73 9.41
N ASP A 145 -2.19 8.60 10.39
CA ASP A 145 -3.45 9.33 10.54
C ASP A 145 -3.72 10.37 9.43
N SER A 146 -2.74 10.70 8.59
CA SER A 146 -2.88 11.64 7.48
C SER A 146 -3.50 11.01 6.23
N ILE A 147 -3.60 9.68 6.17
CA ILE A 147 -4.27 8.99 5.06
C ILE A 147 -5.75 9.41 5.09
N PRO A 148 -6.26 10.06 4.03
CA PRO A 148 -7.67 10.46 4.00
C PRO A 148 -8.57 9.23 4.19
N GLY A 149 -9.71 9.40 4.87
CA GLY A 149 -10.65 8.29 5.08
C GLY A 149 -10.17 7.14 5.97
N TRP A 150 -8.90 7.14 6.42
CA TRP A 150 -8.29 6.03 7.16
C TRP A 150 -8.97 5.68 8.48
N LYS A 151 -9.62 6.66 9.11
CA LYS A 151 -10.42 6.45 10.32
C LYS A 151 -11.76 5.74 10.06
N GLY A 152 -12.05 5.41 8.80
CA GLY A 152 -13.20 4.61 8.37
C GLY A 152 -12.96 3.10 8.48
N HIS A 153 -14.03 2.31 8.46
CA HIS A 153 -13.92 0.84 8.54
C HIS A 153 -13.65 0.26 7.15
N ILE A 154 -12.48 -0.33 6.95
CA ILE A 154 -12.05 -1.03 5.73
C ILE A 154 -12.35 -2.52 5.90
N SER A 155 -13.55 -2.93 5.46
CA SER A 155 -14.03 -4.31 5.58
C SER A 155 -13.65 -5.22 4.41
N HIS A 156 -13.08 -4.65 3.35
CA HIS A 156 -12.89 -5.35 2.09
C HIS A 156 -11.46 -5.90 1.91
N LEU A 157 -10.46 -5.31 2.58
CA LEU A 157 -9.08 -5.83 2.55
C LEU A 157 -9.00 -7.13 3.36
N GLN A 158 -8.52 -8.21 2.74
CA GLN A 158 -8.50 -9.55 3.36
C GLN A 158 -7.11 -9.99 3.79
N LYS A 159 -6.07 -9.54 3.07
CA LYS A 159 -4.69 -9.94 3.31
C LYS A 159 -3.73 -8.75 3.34
N LEU A 160 -2.87 -8.74 4.35
CA LEU A 160 -1.77 -7.78 4.52
C LEU A 160 -0.49 -8.56 4.87
N GLU A 161 0.53 -8.43 4.02
CA GLU A 161 1.82 -9.09 4.16
C GLU A 161 2.91 -8.02 4.19
N LEU A 162 3.69 -7.94 5.27
CA LEU A 162 4.70 -6.91 5.48
C LEU A 162 6.04 -7.56 5.83
N SER A 163 7.10 -7.06 5.20
CA SER A 163 8.48 -7.20 5.67
C SER A 163 8.95 -5.82 6.09
N ALA A 164 9.30 -5.63 7.36
CA ALA A 164 9.62 -4.32 7.93
C ALA A 164 10.60 -4.45 9.10
N GLY A 165 11.46 -3.46 9.30
CA GLY A 165 12.39 -3.41 10.44
C GLY A 165 12.13 -2.30 11.45
N THR A 166 11.16 -1.41 11.18
CA THR A 166 11.00 -0.19 11.97
C THR A 166 9.55 0.17 12.32
N ILE A 167 8.58 -0.72 12.09
CA ILE A 167 7.20 -0.46 12.52
C ILE A 167 7.13 -0.73 14.03
N GLU A 168 6.85 0.31 14.82
CA GLU A 168 6.69 0.19 16.27
C GLU A 168 5.31 -0.40 16.60
N PRO A 169 5.16 -1.08 17.75
CA PRO A 169 3.88 -1.67 18.15
C PRO A 169 2.72 -0.66 18.21
N GLU A 170 2.97 0.58 18.61
CA GLU A 170 1.96 1.64 18.72
C GLU A 170 1.45 2.08 17.33
N ASP A 171 2.35 2.16 16.33
CA ASP A 171 1.96 2.45 14.96
C ASP A 171 1.15 1.30 14.35
N MET A 172 1.46 0.07 14.76
CA MET A 172 0.73 -1.10 14.30
C MET A 172 -0.73 -1.09 14.75
N GLU A 173 -1.02 -0.66 15.98
CA GLU A 173 -2.40 -0.50 16.44
C GLU A 173 -3.17 0.46 15.51
N SER A 174 -2.60 1.63 15.25
CA SER A 174 -3.20 2.67 14.41
C SER A 174 -3.38 2.22 12.95
N MET A 175 -2.46 1.40 12.44
CA MET A 175 -2.58 0.76 11.13
C MET A 175 -3.68 -0.31 11.08
N LEU A 176 -3.81 -1.12 12.12
CA LEU A 176 -4.66 -2.31 12.10
C LEU A 176 -6.12 -2.01 12.43
N LEU A 177 -6.39 -1.07 13.36
CA LEU A 177 -7.75 -0.74 13.79
C LEU A 177 -8.75 -0.51 12.64
N PRO A 178 -8.40 0.17 11.53
CA PRO A 178 -9.32 0.35 10.40
C PRO A 178 -9.62 -0.92 9.60
N LEU A 179 -8.75 -1.95 9.63
CA LEU A 179 -8.76 -3.09 8.71
C LEU A 179 -9.65 -4.25 9.18
N GLN A 180 -10.93 -3.97 9.41
CA GLN A 180 -11.91 -4.90 9.99
C GLN A 180 -12.23 -6.14 9.12
N GLY A 181 -11.83 -6.13 7.84
CA GLY A 181 -11.96 -7.29 6.95
C GLY A 181 -10.75 -8.22 6.96
N LEU A 182 -9.68 -7.86 7.66
CA LEU A 182 -8.39 -8.52 7.55
C LEU A 182 -8.41 -9.90 8.24
N THR A 183 -8.21 -10.96 7.46
CA THR A 183 -8.21 -12.34 7.93
C THR A 183 -6.84 -13.01 7.81
N ASP A 184 -5.97 -12.55 6.89
CA ASP A 184 -4.60 -13.06 6.71
C ASP A 184 -3.59 -11.94 6.95
N PHE A 185 -2.89 -12.00 8.09
CA PHE A 185 -1.84 -11.08 8.43
C PHE A 185 -0.50 -11.81 8.48
N ARG A 186 0.49 -11.28 7.75
CA ARG A 186 1.84 -11.82 7.73
C ARG A 186 2.83 -10.70 7.97
N TYR A 187 3.70 -10.92 8.94
CA TYR A 187 4.74 -9.98 9.29
C TYR A 187 6.09 -10.69 9.35
N HIS A 188 7.06 -10.09 8.69
CA HIS A 188 8.46 -10.47 8.72
C HIS A 188 9.26 -9.30 9.27
N HIS A 189 9.82 -9.47 10.46
CA HIS A 189 10.70 -8.48 11.07
C HIS A 189 12.10 -8.60 10.49
N ALA A 190 12.47 -7.66 9.62
CA ALA A 190 13.82 -7.56 9.07
C ALA A 190 14.73 -6.84 10.07
N CYS A 191 15.93 -7.36 10.33
CA CYS A 191 16.88 -6.88 11.35
C CYS A 191 17.52 -5.51 11.03
N CYS A 192 16.72 -4.45 10.88
CA CYS A 192 17.21 -3.13 10.49
C CYS A 192 16.56 -1.97 11.26
N GLY A 193 17.02 -1.74 12.49
CA GLY A 193 16.93 -0.43 13.13
C GLY A 193 16.75 -0.47 14.64
N ASN A 194 15.79 -1.25 15.13
CA ASN A 194 15.34 -1.24 16.52
C ASN A 194 15.20 -2.66 17.07
N THR A 195 15.38 -2.84 18.38
CA THR A 195 15.05 -4.09 19.08
C THR A 195 13.57 -4.43 18.90
N PHE A 196 13.29 -5.64 18.44
CA PHE A 196 11.92 -6.08 18.22
C PHE A 196 11.26 -6.55 19.52
N GLU A 197 10.32 -5.75 20.04
CA GLU A 197 9.53 -6.12 21.22
C GLU A 197 8.38 -7.07 20.84
N ALA A 198 8.73 -8.31 20.52
CA ALA A 198 7.83 -9.37 20.08
C ALA A 198 6.58 -9.54 20.96
N GLN A 199 6.72 -9.43 22.29
CA GLN A 199 5.60 -9.55 23.20
C GLN A 199 4.57 -8.42 23.02
N ILE A 200 5.04 -7.17 22.98
CA ILE A 200 4.16 -6.00 22.80
C ILE A 200 3.50 -6.08 21.42
N PHE A 201 4.26 -6.51 20.41
CA PHE A 201 3.74 -6.72 19.06
C PHE A 201 2.56 -7.72 19.04
N VAL A 202 2.73 -8.89 19.66
CA VAL A 202 1.66 -9.90 19.73
C VAL A 202 0.48 -9.42 20.58
N ASP A 203 0.73 -8.67 21.64
CA ASP A 203 -0.33 -8.09 22.49
C ASP A 203 -1.21 -7.10 21.71
N VAL A 204 -0.60 -6.24 20.88
CA VAL A 204 -1.32 -5.32 20.00
C VAL A 204 -2.13 -6.10 18.97
N LEU A 205 -1.55 -7.12 18.32
CA LEU A 205 -2.27 -7.96 17.35
C LEU A 205 -3.48 -8.67 17.97
N ALA A 206 -3.30 -9.26 19.16
CA ALA A 206 -4.37 -9.96 19.85
C ALA A 206 -5.50 -8.99 20.25
N THR A 207 -5.15 -7.79 20.71
CA THR A 207 -6.12 -6.77 21.14
C THR A 207 -6.89 -6.18 19.97
N THR A 208 -6.21 -5.94 18.84
CA THR A 208 -6.83 -5.28 17.67
C THR A 208 -7.57 -6.26 16.76
N MET A 209 -7.01 -7.46 16.56
CA MET A 209 -7.43 -8.38 15.50
C MET A 209 -7.69 -9.82 15.97
N GLY A 210 -7.60 -10.09 17.28
CA GLY A 210 -7.69 -11.45 17.84
C GLY A 210 -8.96 -12.22 17.51
N ASP A 211 -10.07 -11.50 17.29
CA ASP A 211 -11.37 -12.10 17.01
C ASP A 211 -11.64 -12.34 15.51
N GLN A 212 -10.79 -11.81 14.61
CA GLN A 212 -11.02 -11.87 13.15
C GLN A 212 -9.89 -12.54 12.35
N LEU A 213 -8.64 -12.55 12.85
CA LEU A 213 -7.54 -13.16 12.12
C LEU A 213 -7.70 -14.68 12.05
N GLU A 214 -7.65 -15.21 10.84
CA GLU A 214 -7.69 -16.65 10.55
C GLU A 214 -6.29 -17.19 10.27
N VAL A 215 -5.43 -16.37 9.65
CA VAL A 215 -4.05 -16.70 9.31
C VAL A 215 -3.13 -15.65 9.91
N LEU A 216 -2.20 -16.10 10.75
CA LEU A 216 -1.12 -15.28 11.29
C LEU A 216 0.23 -15.94 10.97
N SER A 217 1.10 -15.20 10.29
CA SER A 217 2.49 -15.58 10.08
C SER A 217 3.40 -14.53 10.68
N LEU A 218 4.21 -14.90 11.66
CA LEU A 218 5.21 -14.03 12.28
C LEU A 218 6.59 -14.66 12.11
N THR A 219 7.50 -13.92 11.49
CA THR A 219 8.88 -14.35 11.28
C THR A 219 9.80 -13.19 11.61
N ASN A 220 11.02 -13.48 12.05
CA ASN A 220 12.01 -12.48 12.37
C ASN A 220 13.41 -12.96 11.95
N ASP A 221 14.31 -12.00 11.72
CA ASP A 221 15.74 -12.26 11.51
C ASP A 221 16.54 -12.15 12.82
N GLU A 222 15.91 -11.76 13.94
CA GLU A 222 16.56 -11.63 15.25
C GLU A 222 16.48 -12.94 16.06
N GLU A 223 17.64 -13.44 16.51
CA GLU A 223 17.73 -14.54 17.47
C GLU A 223 17.03 -14.14 18.80
N ASP A 224 16.28 -15.06 19.41
CA ASP A 224 15.69 -14.96 20.77
C ASP A 224 14.39 -14.15 21.03
N SER A 225 13.58 -13.81 20.02
CA SER A 225 12.25 -13.23 20.29
C SER A 225 11.16 -14.31 20.43
N ASP A 226 10.80 -14.70 21.66
CA ASP A 226 9.64 -15.59 21.90
C ASP A 226 8.32 -14.85 21.62
N MET A 227 7.68 -15.18 20.49
CA MET A 227 6.39 -14.60 20.08
C MET A 227 5.18 -15.47 20.47
N THR A 228 5.37 -16.57 21.21
CA THR A 228 4.35 -17.62 21.34
C THR A 228 3.46 -17.52 22.58
N THR A 229 3.81 -16.64 23.52
CA THR A 229 3.20 -16.55 24.86
C THR A 229 1.70 -16.19 24.90
N ARG A 230 1.08 -15.74 23.79
CA ARG A 230 -0.34 -15.32 23.75
C ARG A 230 -1.14 -15.78 22.53
N ILE A 231 -0.74 -16.87 21.88
CA ILE A 231 -1.50 -17.45 20.77
C ILE A 231 -2.96 -17.77 21.17
N ALA A 232 -3.21 -18.12 22.43
CA ALA A 232 -4.55 -18.42 22.94
C ALA A 232 -5.51 -17.22 22.94
N SER A 233 -5.01 -15.98 22.84
CA SER A 233 -5.83 -14.77 22.77
C SER A 233 -6.53 -14.59 21.43
N PHE A 234 -6.10 -15.32 20.40
CA PHE A 234 -6.69 -15.28 19.07
C PHE A 234 -7.76 -16.37 18.94
N LYS A 235 -9.00 -15.95 18.72
CA LYS A 235 -10.17 -16.84 18.78
C LYS A 235 -10.57 -17.42 17.43
N ALA A 236 -10.11 -16.81 16.33
CA ALA A 236 -10.52 -17.15 14.96
C ALA A 236 -9.48 -17.96 14.16
N PHE A 237 -8.33 -18.31 14.77
CA PHE A 237 -7.24 -18.92 14.04
C PHE A 237 -7.56 -20.27 13.40
N LYS A 238 -7.14 -20.38 12.15
CA LYS A 238 -7.08 -21.62 11.37
C LYS A 238 -5.64 -22.01 11.09
N VAL A 239 -4.73 -21.05 10.92
CA VAL A 239 -3.30 -21.27 10.63
C VAL A 239 -2.44 -20.28 11.41
N PHE A 240 -1.53 -20.82 12.23
CA PHE A 240 -0.46 -20.05 12.87
C PHE A 240 0.89 -20.57 12.35
N GLN A 241 1.71 -19.67 11.80
CA GLN A 241 3.06 -20.00 11.35
C GLN A 241 4.06 -19.07 12.06
N HIS A 242 5.03 -19.68 12.74
CA HIS A 242 6.12 -18.97 13.39
C HIS A 242 7.45 -19.62 13.01
N ALA A 243 8.40 -18.81 12.57
CA ALA A 243 9.78 -19.23 12.37
C ALA A 243 10.68 -18.17 13.00
N ALA A 244 11.42 -18.58 14.03
CA ALA A 244 12.59 -17.87 14.53
C ALA A 244 13.81 -18.51 13.87
N TYR A 245 14.68 -17.68 13.28
CA TYR A 245 15.95 -18.12 12.69
C TYR A 245 17.11 -17.82 13.62
#